data_AF-A0AAU2F2G5-F1
#
_entry.id   AF-A0AAU2F2G5-F1
#
_cell.length_a   1.000
_cell.length_b   1.000
_cell.length_c   1.000
_cell.angle_alpha   90.00
_cell.angle_beta   90.00
_cell.angle_gamma   90.00
#
_symmetry.space_group_name_H-M   'P 1'
#
loop_
_entity.id
_entity.type
_entity.pdbx_description
1 polymer ?
#
loop_
_entity_poly.entity_id
_entity_poly.type
_entity_poly.pdbx_seq_one_letter_code
_entity_poly.pdbx_strand_id
1 'polypeptide(L)'
;MSDSLWFLGGTVEVKLPGHAAQGRAAQLEFHDPEEQSPPLHVHTHEDEIWAVLEGEITFFVGDEQYDLSAGDVAFGPRGVPHSYVVRSPTSRMLVTFAPAGIEEWFTRNGTPVASAGELPPPFDLDAAISSAGEYGLKVVGPPPVRVPRASDTIPSGSADPEELRAWNRGIQEEFRANGGKVGGVFKGADMALLTTTGAKSGNPATTPITYYRDGDRILLIASNFGRTKHPAWYHNVRKNPTVTLEIGTETLTARATITEGDERDRLFAEVVARQPGYAEYQKHIDRVIPVVAFDVLQSRP
;
A
#
# COMPACT_ATOMS: atom_id res chain seq x y z
N MET A 1 -11.25 -36.20 0.67
CA MET A 1 -9.87 -35.76 0.92
C MET A 1 -9.65 -34.58 -0.01
N SER A 2 -9.08 -33.48 0.47
CA SER A 2 -8.85 -32.30 -0.36
C SER A 2 -7.72 -32.61 -1.34
N ASP A 3 -7.82 -32.18 -2.59
CA ASP A 3 -6.70 -32.23 -3.55
C ASP A 3 -5.74 -31.03 -3.36
N SER A 4 -5.90 -30.31 -2.25
CA SER A 4 -5.11 -29.14 -1.87
C SER A 4 -3.83 -29.52 -1.15
N LEU A 5 -2.78 -28.74 -1.38
CA LEU A 5 -1.49 -28.83 -0.71
C LEU A 5 -1.24 -27.54 0.06
N TRP A 6 -0.79 -27.63 1.31
CA TRP A 6 -0.14 -26.53 2.01
C TRP A 6 1.14 -26.13 1.28
N PHE A 7 1.27 -24.85 0.96
CA PHE A 7 2.44 -24.30 0.29
C PHE A 7 2.70 -22.86 0.75
N LEU A 8 3.90 -22.62 1.27
CA LEU A 8 4.36 -21.31 1.76
C LEU A 8 3.39 -20.60 2.74
N GLY A 9 2.56 -21.32 3.49
CA GLY A 9 1.61 -20.73 4.45
C GLY A 9 0.17 -20.55 3.92
N GLY A 10 -0.02 -20.62 2.60
CA GLY A 10 -1.32 -20.74 1.95
C GLY A 10 -1.59 -22.18 1.49
N THR A 11 -2.59 -22.33 0.61
CA THR A 11 -2.84 -23.62 -0.07
C THR A 11 -2.87 -23.47 -1.59
N VAL A 12 -2.48 -24.54 -2.27
CA VAL A 12 -2.52 -24.64 -3.72
C VAL A 12 -3.27 -25.90 -4.15
N GLU A 13 -4.13 -25.79 -5.16
CA GLU A 13 -4.85 -26.92 -5.76
C GLU A 13 -4.59 -26.95 -7.27
N VAL A 14 -4.18 -28.10 -7.81
CA VAL A 14 -4.00 -28.26 -9.26
C VAL A 14 -5.36 -28.47 -9.91
N LYS A 15 -5.86 -27.47 -10.65
CA LYS A 15 -7.15 -27.52 -11.37
C LYS A 15 -7.04 -28.16 -12.75
N LEU A 16 -5.94 -27.91 -13.44
CA LEU A 16 -5.61 -28.53 -14.72
C LEU A 16 -4.13 -28.97 -14.68
N PRO A 17 -3.84 -30.27 -14.54
CA PRO A 17 -2.47 -30.76 -14.61
C PRO A 17 -1.98 -30.78 -16.07
N GLY A 18 -0.67 -30.59 -16.27
CA GLY A 18 -0.06 -30.48 -17.59
C GLY A 18 -0.32 -31.68 -18.50
N HIS A 19 -0.32 -32.91 -17.96
CA HIS A 19 -0.57 -34.11 -18.76
C HIS A 19 -1.97 -34.11 -19.40
N ALA A 20 -2.99 -33.54 -18.73
CA ALA A 20 -4.34 -33.42 -19.28
C ALA A 20 -4.40 -32.38 -20.42
N ALA A 21 -3.53 -31.36 -20.37
CA ALA A 21 -3.37 -30.36 -21.41
C ALA A 21 -2.29 -30.70 -22.47
N GLN A 22 -1.75 -31.92 -22.46
CA GLN A 22 -0.64 -32.35 -23.33
C GLN A 22 0.60 -31.45 -23.20
N GLY A 23 0.92 -31.03 -21.97
CA GLY A 23 2.06 -30.17 -21.64
C GLY A 23 1.88 -28.70 -22.02
N ARG A 24 0.73 -28.29 -22.55
CA ARG A 24 0.55 -26.92 -23.07
C ARG A 24 0.29 -25.88 -21.99
N ALA A 25 -0.37 -26.27 -20.91
CA ALA A 25 -0.63 -25.39 -19.77
C ALA A 25 -0.93 -26.20 -18.52
N ALA A 26 -0.61 -25.66 -17.37
CA ALA A 26 -1.13 -26.09 -16.10
C ALA A 26 -1.88 -24.94 -15.43
N GLN A 27 -2.89 -25.27 -14.64
CA GLN A 27 -3.65 -24.28 -13.89
C GLN A 27 -3.75 -24.69 -12.43
N LEU A 28 -3.38 -23.78 -11.54
CA LEU A 28 -3.39 -23.95 -10.10
C LEU A 28 -4.24 -22.85 -9.48
N GLU A 29 -4.99 -23.18 -8.46
CA GLU A 29 -5.74 -22.21 -7.64
C GLU A 29 -5.01 -22.05 -6.31
N PHE A 30 -4.63 -20.81 -5.99
CA PHE A 30 -3.97 -20.45 -4.75
C PHE A 30 -4.95 -19.76 -3.81
N HIS A 31 -4.88 -20.13 -2.53
CA HIS A 31 -5.62 -19.51 -1.43
C HIS A 31 -4.61 -19.04 -0.40
N ASP A 32 -4.34 -17.74 -0.42
CA ASP A 32 -3.22 -17.15 0.30
C ASP A 32 -3.71 -16.13 1.34
N PRO A 33 -3.17 -16.15 2.57
CA PRO A 33 -3.53 -15.21 3.62
C PRO A 33 -2.90 -13.83 3.38
N GLU A 34 -3.29 -12.85 4.19
CA GLU A 34 -2.66 -11.52 4.21
C GLU A 34 -1.14 -11.61 4.36
N GLU A 35 -0.44 -10.69 3.67
CA GLU A 35 1.03 -10.59 3.64
C GLU A 35 1.77 -11.76 2.98
N GLN A 36 1.05 -12.79 2.53
CA GLN A 36 1.63 -13.87 1.75
C GLN A 36 2.36 -13.32 0.52
N SER A 37 3.61 -13.74 0.35
CA SER A 37 4.54 -13.14 -0.60
C SER A 37 5.64 -14.13 -0.97
N PRO A 38 5.63 -14.70 -2.19
CA PRO A 38 6.74 -15.53 -2.65
C PRO A 38 8.00 -14.67 -2.84
N PRO A 39 9.21 -15.25 -2.70
CA PRO A 39 10.46 -14.57 -3.06
C PRO A 39 10.40 -14.01 -4.49
N LEU A 40 11.10 -12.92 -4.77
CA LEU A 40 11.22 -12.44 -6.15
C LEU A 40 11.87 -13.51 -7.02
N HIS A 41 11.19 -13.92 -8.10
CA HIS A 41 11.63 -15.05 -8.92
C HIS A 41 11.44 -14.82 -10.41
N VAL A 42 12.04 -15.70 -11.20
CA VAL A 42 11.97 -15.71 -12.66
C VAL A 42 11.65 -17.13 -13.11
N HIS A 43 10.64 -17.28 -13.95
CA HIS A 43 10.39 -18.48 -14.73
C HIS A 43 11.22 -18.46 -16.02
N THR A 44 11.96 -19.53 -16.30
CA THR A 44 12.71 -19.69 -17.56
C THR A 44 11.95 -20.51 -18.60
N HIS A 45 10.94 -21.26 -18.19
CA HIS A 45 10.16 -22.12 -19.08
C HIS A 45 8.79 -21.52 -19.37
N GLU A 46 8.06 -21.10 -18.34
CA GLU A 46 6.66 -20.69 -18.42
C GLU A 46 6.49 -19.17 -18.46
N ASP A 47 5.48 -18.72 -19.20
CA ASP A 47 4.79 -17.48 -18.85
C ASP A 47 3.76 -17.78 -17.75
N GLU A 48 3.51 -16.81 -16.88
CA GLU A 48 2.56 -16.91 -15.77
C GLU A 48 1.41 -15.91 -15.97
N ILE A 49 0.18 -16.36 -15.78
CA ILE A 49 -1.02 -15.51 -15.86
C ILE A 49 -1.77 -15.64 -14.55
N TRP A 50 -2.00 -14.52 -13.87
CA TRP A 50 -2.78 -14.46 -12.63
C TRP A 50 -4.15 -13.88 -12.92
N ALA A 51 -5.21 -14.62 -12.62
CA ALA A 51 -6.57 -14.10 -12.55
C ALA A 51 -7.01 -14.04 -11.09
N VAL A 52 -7.27 -12.85 -10.57
CA VAL A 52 -7.71 -12.66 -9.19
C VAL A 52 -9.19 -13.03 -9.10
N LEU A 53 -9.51 -14.05 -8.31
CA LEU A 53 -10.89 -14.52 -8.11
C LEU A 53 -11.52 -13.87 -6.88
N GLU A 54 -10.73 -13.59 -5.86
CA GLU A 54 -11.15 -12.97 -4.60
C GLU A 54 -9.97 -12.23 -3.93
N GLY A 55 -10.28 -11.15 -3.21
CA GLY A 55 -9.30 -10.39 -2.46
C GLY A 55 -8.60 -9.30 -3.28
N GLU A 56 -7.57 -8.73 -2.68
CA GLU A 56 -6.72 -7.67 -3.24
C GLU A 56 -5.26 -8.12 -3.19
N ILE A 57 -4.58 -8.04 -4.32
CA ILE A 57 -3.19 -8.48 -4.47
C ILE A 57 -2.41 -7.41 -5.23
N THR A 58 -1.20 -7.09 -4.75
CA THR A 58 -0.25 -6.31 -5.55
C THR A 58 0.71 -7.26 -6.24
N PHE A 59 0.77 -7.18 -7.56
CA PHE A 59 1.77 -7.87 -8.38
C PHE A 59 2.92 -6.93 -8.73
N PHE A 60 4.12 -7.49 -8.80
CA PHE A 60 5.33 -6.81 -9.24
C PHE A 60 5.86 -7.58 -10.45
N VAL A 61 5.99 -6.91 -11.60
CA VAL A 61 6.45 -7.53 -12.85
C VAL A 61 7.48 -6.61 -13.49
N GLY A 62 8.76 -7.01 -13.43
CA GLY A 62 9.86 -6.14 -13.80
C GLY A 62 9.89 -4.88 -12.92
N ASP A 63 9.86 -3.71 -13.55
CA ASP A 63 9.81 -2.41 -12.87
C ASP A 63 8.37 -1.91 -12.63
N GLU A 64 7.37 -2.69 -13.02
CA GLU A 64 5.95 -2.31 -12.93
C GLU A 64 5.27 -2.96 -11.73
N GLN A 65 4.30 -2.24 -11.19
CA GLN A 65 3.49 -2.68 -10.07
C GLN A 65 2.00 -2.56 -10.44
N TYR A 66 1.24 -3.61 -10.13
CA TYR A 66 -0.18 -3.73 -10.45
C TYR A 66 -0.98 -4.03 -9.20
N ASP A 67 -2.05 -3.27 -8.98
CA ASP A 67 -3.00 -3.50 -7.90
C ASP A 67 -4.27 -4.08 -8.44
N LEU A 68 -4.46 -5.37 -8.18
CA LEU A 68 -5.54 -6.14 -8.76
C LEU A 68 -6.54 -6.56 -7.69
N SER A 69 -7.82 -6.53 -8.07
CA SER A 69 -8.94 -7.01 -7.28
C SER A 69 -9.68 -8.13 -8.04
N ALA A 70 -10.67 -8.74 -7.39
CA ALA A 70 -11.48 -9.79 -8.00
C ALA A 70 -12.02 -9.38 -9.39
N GLY A 71 -11.71 -10.20 -10.40
CA GLY A 71 -12.06 -9.98 -11.82
C GLY A 71 -10.91 -9.45 -12.68
N ASP A 72 -9.84 -8.94 -12.06
CA ASP A 72 -8.66 -8.44 -12.79
C ASP A 72 -7.67 -9.56 -13.15
N VAL A 73 -6.84 -9.30 -14.15
CA VAL A 73 -5.83 -10.25 -14.67
C VAL A 73 -4.48 -9.54 -14.85
N ALA A 74 -3.39 -10.21 -14.46
CA ALA A 74 -2.01 -9.82 -14.77
C ALA A 74 -1.29 -10.90 -15.59
N PHE A 75 -0.31 -10.47 -16.38
CA PHE A 75 0.57 -11.33 -17.15
C PHE A 75 2.02 -11.14 -16.71
N GLY A 76 2.66 -12.22 -16.27
CA GLY A 76 4.07 -12.32 -15.94
C GLY A 76 4.82 -13.01 -17.07
N PRO A 77 5.53 -12.27 -17.94
CA PRO A 77 6.27 -12.89 -19.03
C PRO A 77 7.44 -13.73 -18.50
N ARG A 78 7.73 -14.84 -19.17
CA ARG A 78 8.93 -15.64 -18.94
C ARG A 78 10.18 -14.76 -18.99
N GLY A 79 11.16 -15.04 -18.13
CA GLY A 79 12.42 -14.31 -18.08
C GLY A 79 12.35 -12.94 -17.40
N VAL A 80 11.16 -12.46 -17.02
CA VAL A 80 10.98 -11.20 -16.29
C VAL A 80 10.82 -11.50 -14.80
N PRO A 81 11.60 -10.87 -13.90
CA PRO A 81 11.40 -11.02 -12.46
C PRO A 81 10.00 -10.60 -12.02
N HIS A 82 9.35 -11.42 -11.21
CA HIS A 82 8.05 -11.09 -10.65
C HIS A 82 7.81 -11.72 -9.28
N SER A 83 6.83 -11.17 -8.57
CA SER A 83 6.28 -11.66 -7.30
C SER A 83 4.95 -10.95 -7.03
N TYR A 84 4.30 -11.24 -5.92
CA TYR A 84 3.12 -10.54 -5.43
C TYR A 84 3.13 -10.40 -3.90
N VAL A 85 2.27 -9.53 -3.38
CA VAL A 85 1.91 -9.46 -1.96
C VAL A 85 0.39 -9.48 -1.83
N VAL A 86 -0.13 -10.38 -1.00
CA VAL A 86 -1.56 -10.38 -0.66
C VAL A 86 -1.85 -9.24 0.30
N ARG A 87 -2.87 -8.44 -0.01
CA ARG A 87 -3.26 -7.27 0.80
C ARG A 87 -4.49 -7.48 1.65
N SER A 88 -5.44 -8.27 1.18
CA SER A 88 -6.65 -8.61 1.91
C SER A 88 -6.40 -9.72 2.93
N PRO A 89 -7.25 -9.86 3.97
CA PRO A 89 -7.14 -10.94 4.96
C PRO A 89 -6.98 -12.35 4.35
N THR A 90 -7.65 -12.56 3.23
CA THR A 90 -7.56 -13.76 2.39
C THR A 90 -7.60 -13.35 0.92
N SER A 91 -7.01 -14.15 0.05
CA SER A 91 -7.11 -14.01 -1.40
C SER A 91 -7.29 -15.35 -2.08
N ARG A 92 -7.82 -15.30 -3.30
CA ARG A 92 -7.94 -16.46 -4.17
C ARG A 92 -7.56 -16.08 -5.59
N MET A 93 -6.60 -16.78 -6.17
CA MET A 93 -6.15 -16.50 -7.53
C MET A 93 -6.00 -17.79 -8.33
N LEU A 94 -6.39 -17.72 -9.59
CA LEU A 94 -6.19 -18.78 -10.56
C LEU A 94 -4.95 -18.44 -11.38
N VAL A 95 -3.94 -19.30 -11.30
CA VAL A 95 -2.64 -19.09 -11.91
C VAL A 95 -2.46 -20.10 -13.02
N THR A 96 -2.20 -19.60 -14.23
CA THR A 96 -1.96 -20.42 -15.40
C THR A 96 -0.50 -20.31 -15.80
N PHE A 97 0.17 -21.46 -15.88
CA PHE A 97 1.54 -21.57 -16.36
C PHE A 97 1.52 -22.16 -17.76
N ALA A 98 2.22 -21.53 -18.71
CA ALA A 98 2.29 -21.99 -20.09
C ALA A 98 3.73 -21.91 -20.66
N PRO A 99 4.35 -23.04 -21.08
CA PRO A 99 3.87 -24.43 -21.03
C PRO A 99 3.66 -24.95 -19.60
N ALA A 100 3.15 -26.18 -19.47
CA ALA A 100 3.04 -26.85 -18.17
C ALA A 100 4.40 -27.39 -17.69
N GLY A 101 4.46 -27.80 -16.42
CA GLY A 101 5.60 -28.52 -15.82
C GLY A 101 5.84 -28.12 -14.37
N ILE A 102 5.67 -26.83 -14.06
CA ILE A 102 5.96 -26.30 -12.72
C ILE A 102 4.96 -26.74 -11.64
N GLU A 103 3.77 -27.22 -12.01
CA GLU A 103 2.82 -27.81 -11.05
C GLU A 103 3.39 -29.02 -10.30
N GLU A 104 4.35 -29.72 -10.92
CA GLU A 104 5.07 -30.83 -10.29
C GLU A 104 6.00 -30.34 -9.18
N TRP A 105 6.56 -29.12 -9.29
CA TRP A 105 7.38 -28.50 -8.25
C TRP A 105 6.53 -28.15 -7.02
N PHE A 106 5.34 -27.60 -7.22
CA PHE A 106 4.38 -27.36 -6.14
C PHE A 106 3.94 -28.67 -5.49
N THR A 107 3.69 -29.71 -6.29
CA THR A 107 3.33 -31.04 -5.78
C THR A 107 4.46 -31.67 -4.95
N ARG A 108 5.72 -31.50 -5.39
CA ARG A 108 6.90 -32.03 -4.70
C ARG A 108 7.18 -31.34 -3.36
N ASN A 109 6.95 -30.03 -3.29
CA ASN A 109 7.31 -29.21 -2.13
C ASN A 109 6.11 -28.87 -1.23
N GLY A 110 4.89 -29.16 -1.67
CA GLY A 110 3.67 -28.97 -0.90
C GLY A 110 3.36 -30.16 0.02
N THR A 111 2.61 -29.92 1.09
CA THR A 111 2.14 -30.96 2.02
C THR A 111 0.64 -31.15 1.89
N PRO A 112 0.09 -32.36 1.67
CA PRO A 112 -1.35 -32.57 1.54
C PRO A 112 -2.15 -32.04 2.73
N VAL A 113 -3.27 -31.36 2.46
CA VAL A 113 -4.22 -30.92 3.49
C VAL A 113 -5.06 -32.11 3.94
N ALA A 114 -4.90 -32.55 5.18
CA ALA A 114 -5.57 -33.75 5.69
C ALA A 114 -7.05 -33.48 6.03
N SER A 115 -7.35 -32.30 6.58
CA SER A 115 -8.72 -31.93 6.96
C SER A 115 -8.95 -30.41 7.01
N ALA A 116 -10.22 -30.00 6.93
CA ALA A 116 -10.59 -28.59 7.06
C ALA A 116 -10.28 -28.06 8.47
N GLY A 117 -9.65 -26.89 8.55
CA GLY A 117 -9.27 -26.25 9.82
C GLY A 117 -7.94 -26.72 10.41
N GLU A 118 -7.21 -27.60 9.72
CA GLU A 118 -5.81 -27.90 10.02
C GLU A 118 -4.95 -26.62 9.89
N LEU A 119 -3.95 -26.47 10.75
CA LEU A 119 -2.97 -25.38 10.64
C LEU A 119 -1.88 -25.78 9.64
N PRO A 120 -1.31 -24.81 8.89
CA PRO A 120 -0.22 -25.11 7.96
C PRO A 120 0.98 -25.71 8.70
N PRO A 121 1.58 -26.79 8.19
CA PRO A 121 2.85 -27.29 8.71
C PRO A 121 3.98 -26.29 8.42
N PRO A 122 5.12 -26.37 9.12
CA PRO A 122 6.32 -25.61 8.74
C PRO A 122 6.70 -25.87 7.29
N PHE A 123 6.97 -24.81 6.53
CA PHE A 123 7.38 -24.90 5.14
C PHE A 123 8.91 -24.93 5.02
N ASP A 124 9.45 -25.93 4.31
CA ASP A 124 10.89 -26.04 4.04
C ASP A 124 11.27 -25.17 2.83
N LEU A 125 11.47 -23.88 3.11
CA LEU A 125 11.81 -22.90 2.09
C LEU A 125 13.15 -23.21 1.41
N ASP A 126 14.14 -23.71 2.15
CA ASP A 126 15.47 -24.00 1.62
C ASP A 126 15.42 -25.17 0.61
N ALA A 127 14.65 -26.22 0.91
CA ALA A 127 14.43 -27.32 -0.03
C ALA A 127 13.66 -26.89 -1.29
N ALA A 128 12.65 -26.03 -1.13
CA ALA A 128 11.90 -25.47 -2.25
C ALA A 128 12.82 -24.66 -3.17
N ILE A 129 13.61 -23.75 -2.60
CA ILE A 129 14.59 -22.94 -3.36
C ILE A 129 15.65 -23.83 -4.04
N SER A 130 16.15 -24.84 -3.33
CA SER A 130 17.20 -25.72 -3.87
C SER A 130 16.72 -26.56 -5.06
N SER A 131 15.43 -26.95 -5.10
CA SER A 131 14.84 -27.72 -6.20
C SER A 131 14.28 -26.87 -7.33
N ALA A 132 14.10 -25.56 -7.13
CA ALA A 132 13.47 -24.63 -8.08
C ALA A 132 14.08 -24.69 -9.49
N GLY A 133 15.42 -24.77 -9.58
CA GLY A 133 16.13 -24.77 -10.86
C GLY A 133 15.83 -25.97 -11.75
N GLU A 134 15.45 -27.12 -11.18
CA GLU A 134 15.06 -28.33 -11.93
C GLU A 134 13.77 -28.10 -12.75
N TYR A 135 12.94 -27.15 -12.33
CA TYR A 135 11.66 -26.81 -12.94
C TYR A 135 11.68 -25.46 -13.67
N GLY A 136 12.87 -24.88 -13.86
CA GLY A 136 13.01 -23.59 -14.56
C GLY A 136 12.66 -22.38 -13.70
N LEU A 137 12.60 -22.51 -12.38
CA LEU A 137 12.38 -21.40 -11.46
C LEU A 137 13.71 -20.90 -10.87
N LYS A 138 13.92 -19.58 -10.86
CA LYS A 138 15.10 -18.94 -10.26
C LYS A 138 14.68 -17.88 -9.27
N VAL A 139 15.05 -18.04 -8.01
CA VAL A 139 14.91 -16.97 -7.00
C VAL A 139 16.00 -15.94 -7.20
N VAL A 140 15.62 -14.68 -7.39
CA VAL A 140 16.52 -13.56 -7.72
C VAL A 140 16.52 -12.45 -6.66
N GLY A 141 15.66 -12.56 -5.64
CA GLY A 141 15.62 -11.61 -4.54
C GLY A 141 14.72 -12.05 -3.39
N PRO A 142 14.70 -11.30 -2.28
CA PRO A 142 13.78 -11.54 -1.19
C PRO A 142 12.32 -11.30 -1.63
N PRO A 143 11.32 -11.74 -0.84
CA PRO A 143 9.94 -11.35 -1.04
C PRO A 143 9.78 -9.82 -1.02
N PRO A 144 8.91 -9.24 -1.88
CA PRO A 144 8.61 -7.83 -1.82
C PRO A 144 7.98 -7.49 -0.47
N VAL A 145 8.33 -6.31 0.05
CA VAL A 145 7.76 -5.78 1.28
C VAL A 145 6.43 -5.11 0.98
N ARG A 146 5.39 -5.45 1.73
CA ARG A 146 4.09 -4.77 1.68
C ARG A 146 4.28 -3.29 2.07
N VAL A 147 4.22 -2.39 1.09
CA VAL A 147 4.15 -0.95 1.35
C VAL A 147 2.72 -0.60 1.79
N PRO A 148 2.53 0.00 2.99
CA PRO A 148 1.20 0.33 3.45
C PRO A 148 0.50 1.36 2.56
N ARG A 149 -0.83 1.39 2.57
CA ARG A 149 -1.65 2.37 1.83
C ARG A 149 -2.58 3.13 2.73
N ALA A 150 -3.17 4.20 2.19
CA ALA A 150 -4.24 4.90 2.88
C ALA A 150 -5.49 4.05 3.15
N SER A 151 -5.71 2.99 2.36
CA SER A 151 -6.78 2.00 2.56
C SER A 151 -6.53 1.06 3.73
N ASP A 152 -5.30 0.96 4.20
CA ASP A 152 -4.97 0.14 5.36
C ASP A 152 -5.44 0.80 6.66
N THR A 153 -5.51 0.01 7.72
CA THR A 153 -5.85 0.50 9.07
C THR A 153 -4.88 1.60 9.49
N ILE A 154 -5.42 2.76 9.88
CA ILE A 154 -4.61 3.87 10.39
C ILE A 154 -3.87 3.42 11.67
N PRO A 155 -2.54 3.57 11.76
CA PRO A 155 -1.80 3.24 12.98
C PRO A 155 -2.36 3.97 14.22
N SER A 156 -2.53 3.20 15.30
CA SER A 156 -3.13 3.67 16.55
C SER A 156 -2.30 4.76 17.26
N GLY A 157 -2.84 5.31 18.36
CA GLY A 157 -2.10 6.31 19.15
C GLY A 157 -0.89 5.78 19.91
N SER A 158 -0.90 4.49 20.16
CA SER A 158 0.15 3.73 20.84
C SER A 158 1.01 2.91 19.87
N ALA A 159 0.78 3.02 18.56
CA ALA A 159 1.57 2.34 17.53
C ALA A 159 3.05 2.72 17.61
N ASP A 160 3.92 1.81 17.16
CA ASP A 160 5.33 2.11 16.99
C ASP A 160 5.49 3.34 16.07
N PRO A 161 6.29 4.35 16.44
CA PRO A 161 6.61 5.46 15.55
C PRO A 161 7.04 5.04 14.13
N GLU A 162 7.68 3.88 13.95
CA GLU A 162 8.06 3.38 12.64
C GLU A 162 6.86 2.90 11.81
N GLU A 163 5.83 2.30 12.42
CA GLU A 163 4.59 1.92 11.72
C GLU A 163 3.91 3.14 11.11
N LEU A 164 3.77 4.23 11.89
CA LEU A 164 3.19 5.47 11.39
C LEU A 164 4.04 6.11 10.27
N ARG A 165 5.37 6.01 10.36
CA ARG A 165 6.26 6.50 9.30
C ARG A 165 6.14 5.64 8.04
N ALA A 166 6.11 4.32 8.17
CA ALA A 166 5.91 3.40 7.05
C ALA A 166 4.57 3.66 6.36
N TRP A 167 3.51 3.85 7.14
CA TRP A 167 2.19 4.22 6.64
C TRP A 167 2.21 5.55 5.87
N ASN A 168 2.82 6.59 6.45
CA ASN A 168 2.96 7.87 5.76
C ASN A 168 3.83 7.79 4.50
N ARG A 169 4.88 6.97 4.48
CA ARG A 169 5.72 6.76 3.28
C ARG A 169 4.91 6.11 2.16
N GLY A 170 4.15 5.07 2.49
CA GLY A 170 3.33 4.39 1.50
C GLY A 170 2.23 5.26 0.91
N ILE A 171 1.62 6.15 1.70
CA ILE A 171 0.69 7.16 1.16
C ILE A 171 1.41 8.17 0.26
N GLN A 172 2.65 8.56 0.57
CA GLN A 172 3.42 9.46 -0.30
C GLN A 172 3.71 8.81 -1.65
N GLU A 173 4.04 7.52 -1.65
CA GLU A 173 4.25 6.73 -2.87
C GLU A 173 2.95 6.61 -3.67
N GLU A 174 1.84 6.22 -3.02
CA GLU A 174 0.51 6.15 -3.63
C GLU A 174 0.09 7.50 -4.24
N PHE A 175 0.29 8.60 -3.51
CA PHE A 175 0.00 9.95 -3.98
C PHE A 175 0.77 10.29 -5.24
N ARG A 176 2.09 10.06 -5.26
CA ARG A 176 2.96 10.41 -6.40
C ARG A 176 2.68 9.52 -7.62
N ALA A 177 2.43 8.23 -7.41
CA ALA A 177 2.09 7.29 -8.47
C ALA A 177 0.77 7.65 -9.18
N ASN A 178 -0.19 8.20 -8.42
CA ASN A 178 -1.56 8.43 -8.89
C ASN A 178 -1.88 9.91 -9.13
N GLY A 179 -0.88 10.76 -9.41
CA GLY A 179 -1.09 12.17 -9.72
C GLY A 179 -1.84 12.94 -8.62
N GLY A 180 -1.56 12.60 -7.36
CA GLY A 180 -2.11 13.21 -6.16
C GLY A 180 -3.40 12.60 -5.63
N LYS A 181 -3.85 11.47 -6.18
CA LYS A 181 -5.05 10.76 -5.70
C LYS A 181 -4.65 9.58 -4.82
N VAL A 182 -5.39 9.40 -3.72
CA VAL A 182 -5.12 8.39 -2.69
C VAL A 182 -6.46 7.77 -2.26
N GLY A 183 -6.46 6.47 -2.00
CA GLY A 183 -7.62 5.70 -1.57
C GLY A 183 -7.94 5.80 -0.07
N GLY A 184 -8.68 4.80 0.42
CA GLY A 184 -8.95 4.63 1.85
C GLY A 184 -9.57 5.82 2.55
N VAL A 185 -8.98 6.21 3.68
CA VAL A 185 -9.46 7.32 4.52
C VAL A 185 -9.35 8.68 3.85
N PHE A 186 -8.62 8.78 2.73
CA PHE A 186 -8.47 9.98 1.92
C PHE A 186 -9.23 9.90 0.59
N LYS A 187 -10.00 8.83 0.34
CA LYS A 187 -10.73 8.63 -0.92
C LYS A 187 -11.68 9.81 -1.19
N GLY A 188 -11.46 10.47 -2.32
CA GLY A 188 -12.25 11.63 -2.76
C GLY A 188 -11.87 12.96 -2.10
N ALA A 189 -10.89 12.99 -1.20
CA ALA A 189 -10.39 14.22 -0.60
C ALA A 189 -9.34 14.90 -1.49
N ASP A 190 -9.23 16.21 -1.36
CA ASP A 190 -8.11 16.98 -1.92
C ASP A 190 -6.88 16.83 -1.02
N MET A 191 -5.84 16.20 -1.55
CA MET A 191 -4.63 15.82 -0.83
C MET A 191 -3.43 16.67 -1.24
N ALA A 192 -2.53 16.87 -0.29
CA ALA A 192 -1.20 17.44 -0.50
C ALA A 192 -0.14 16.65 0.27
N LEU A 193 1.11 16.67 -0.20
CA LEU A 193 2.25 16.31 0.62
C LEU A 193 2.91 17.59 1.14
N LEU A 194 2.85 17.79 2.47
CA LEU A 194 3.47 18.93 3.14
C LEU A 194 4.89 18.55 3.60
N THR A 195 5.90 19.16 2.99
CA THR A 195 7.29 19.03 3.42
C THR A 195 7.69 20.25 4.26
N THR A 196 8.10 20.00 5.51
CA THR A 196 8.49 21.02 6.50
C THR A 196 9.91 20.78 7.03
N THR A 197 10.56 21.81 7.53
CA THR A 197 11.84 21.69 8.25
C THR A 197 11.60 21.39 9.73
N GLY A 198 12.07 20.23 10.21
CA GLY A 198 11.89 19.76 11.58
C GLY A 198 12.32 20.78 12.63
N ALA A 199 11.41 21.17 13.54
CA ALA A 199 11.66 22.24 14.51
C ALA A 199 12.84 21.95 15.46
N LYS A 200 13.05 20.66 15.79
CA LYS A 200 14.14 20.19 16.64
C LYS A 200 15.34 19.69 15.83
N SER A 201 15.09 18.89 14.80
CA SER A 201 16.14 18.18 14.05
C SER A 201 16.76 19.00 12.92
N GLY A 202 16.04 19.97 12.35
CA GLY A 202 16.45 20.66 11.12
C GLY A 202 16.26 19.84 9.84
N ASN A 203 15.94 18.54 9.94
CA ASN A 203 15.75 17.67 8.79
C ASN A 203 14.38 17.88 8.14
N PRO A 204 14.25 17.72 6.82
CA PRO A 204 12.96 17.75 6.14
C PRO A 204 12.07 16.59 6.61
N ALA A 205 10.77 16.85 6.73
CA ALA A 205 9.75 15.86 7.04
C ALA A 205 8.50 16.10 6.21
N THR A 206 8.08 15.07 5.48
CA THR A 206 6.92 15.10 4.57
C THR A 206 5.72 14.41 5.24
N THR A 207 4.56 15.08 5.23
CA THR A 207 3.31 14.58 5.82
C THR A 207 2.19 14.61 4.78
N PRO A 208 1.54 13.47 4.47
CA PRO A 208 0.28 13.45 3.72
C PRO A 208 -0.82 14.16 4.51
N ILE A 209 -1.55 15.06 3.86
CA ILE A 209 -2.57 15.87 4.53
C ILE A 209 -3.65 16.33 3.55
N THR A 210 -4.89 16.44 4.03
CA THR A 210 -5.97 17.07 3.26
C THR A 210 -5.82 18.59 3.27
N TYR A 211 -6.18 19.24 2.16
CA TYR A 211 -6.16 20.69 2.07
C TYR A 211 -7.52 21.27 1.64
N TYR A 212 -7.70 22.54 1.94
CA TYR A 212 -8.86 23.34 1.54
C TYR A 212 -8.39 24.66 0.91
N ARG A 213 -9.31 25.42 0.34
CA ARG A 213 -9.02 26.71 -0.32
C ARG A 213 -9.85 27.82 0.29
N ASP A 214 -9.23 28.98 0.49
CA ASP A 214 -9.85 30.29 0.78
C ASP A 214 -9.24 31.32 -0.18
N GLY A 215 -9.96 31.61 -1.27
CA GLY A 215 -9.39 32.31 -2.42
C GLY A 215 -8.17 31.57 -2.97
N ASP A 216 -7.05 32.30 -3.11
CA ASP A 216 -5.79 31.74 -3.60
C ASP A 216 -4.99 30.99 -2.51
N ARG A 217 -5.39 31.13 -1.23
CA ARG A 217 -4.70 30.52 -0.10
C ARG A 217 -5.06 29.05 0.03
N ILE A 218 -4.05 28.24 0.36
CA ILE A 218 -4.24 26.84 0.73
C ILE A 218 -4.39 26.76 2.25
N LEU A 219 -5.35 25.99 2.74
CA LEU A 219 -5.60 25.81 4.16
C LEU A 219 -5.29 24.37 4.56
N LEU A 220 -4.50 24.20 5.62
CA LEU A 220 -4.28 22.91 6.27
C LEU A 220 -4.78 22.94 7.71
N ILE A 221 -5.40 21.84 8.15
CA ILE A 221 -6.00 21.73 9.48
C ILE A 221 -5.12 20.87 10.38
N ALA A 222 -4.59 21.46 11.45
CA ALA A 222 -3.75 20.77 12.42
C ALA A 222 -4.57 19.94 13.43
N SER A 223 -5.44 19.07 12.90
CA SER A 223 -6.36 18.23 13.69
C SER A 223 -5.67 17.03 14.32
N ASN A 224 -4.67 16.44 13.65
CA ASN A 224 -3.99 15.22 14.10
C ASN A 224 -4.98 14.09 14.47
N PHE A 225 -5.98 13.85 13.62
CA PHE A 225 -7.07 12.90 13.87
C PHE A 225 -7.78 13.10 15.23
N GLY A 226 -7.90 14.36 15.69
CA GLY A 226 -8.52 14.68 16.97
C GLY A 226 -7.69 14.31 18.20
N ARG A 227 -6.39 14.05 18.07
CA ARG A 227 -5.51 13.73 19.21
C ARG A 227 -5.20 14.97 20.05
N THR A 228 -4.93 14.75 21.34
CA THR A 228 -4.67 15.82 22.33
C THR A 228 -3.44 16.68 22.02
N LYS A 229 -2.47 16.16 21.27
CA LYS A 229 -1.28 16.91 20.83
C LYS A 229 -1.42 17.43 19.41
N HIS A 230 -0.88 18.61 19.15
CA HIS A 230 -0.70 19.10 17.79
C HIS A 230 0.19 18.16 16.95
N PRO A 231 -0.01 18.09 15.64
CA PRO A 231 0.87 17.32 14.77
C PRO A 231 2.26 17.96 14.70
N ALA A 232 3.30 17.16 14.46
CA ALA A 232 4.69 17.65 14.44
C ALA A 232 4.90 18.79 13.42
N TRP A 233 4.26 18.70 12.25
CA TRP A 233 4.36 19.72 11.21
C TRP A 233 3.86 21.10 11.67
N TYR A 234 2.89 21.17 12.58
CA TYR A 234 2.41 22.45 13.14
C TYR A 234 3.53 23.19 13.89
N HIS A 235 4.31 22.45 14.69
CA HIS A 235 5.47 23.01 15.37
C HIS A 235 6.60 23.39 14.40
N ASN A 236 6.74 22.63 13.30
CA ASN A 236 7.71 22.92 12.26
C ASN A 236 7.40 24.24 11.55
N VAL A 237 6.16 24.43 11.06
CA VAL A 237 5.77 25.67 10.36
C VAL A 237 5.78 26.90 11.26
N ARG A 238 5.51 26.73 12.56
CA ARG A 238 5.63 27.83 13.54
C ARG A 238 7.06 28.34 13.67
N LYS A 239 8.06 27.47 13.52
CA LYS A 239 9.49 27.84 13.60
C LYS A 239 10.05 28.25 12.24
N ASN A 240 9.68 27.53 11.18
CA ASN A 240 10.16 27.70 9.82
C ASN A 240 8.94 27.74 8.87
N PRO A 241 8.40 28.92 8.54
CA PRO A 241 7.12 29.03 7.84
C PRO A 241 7.21 28.74 6.34
N THR A 242 8.40 28.73 5.73
CA THR A 242 8.56 28.35 4.32
C THR A 242 8.53 26.84 4.19
N VAL A 243 7.63 26.33 3.35
CA VAL A 243 7.38 24.90 3.14
C VAL A 243 7.33 24.57 1.66
N THR A 244 7.35 23.27 1.36
CA THR A 244 7.02 22.74 0.03
C THR A 244 5.71 21.97 0.10
N LEU A 245 4.83 22.20 -0.86
CA LEU A 245 3.56 21.48 -1.03
C LEU A 245 3.58 20.77 -2.39
N GLU A 246 3.38 19.46 -2.40
CA GLU A 246 3.06 18.71 -3.62
C GLU A 246 1.53 18.60 -3.71
N ILE A 247 0.93 19.08 -4.80
CA ILE A 247 -0.52 19.02 -5.06
C ILE A 247 -0.73 18.48 -6.48
N GLY A 248 -1.36 17.32 -6.58
CA GLY A 248 -1.42 16.62 -7.86
C GLY A 248 -0.02 16.26 -8.34
N THR A 249 0.37 16.77 -9.51
CA THR A 249 1.72 16.67 -10.06
C THR A 249 2.56 17.93 -9.84
N GLU A 250 1.98 19.00 -9.27
CA GLU A 250 2.67 20.28 -9.10
C GLU A 250 3.44 20.34 -7.78
N THR A 251 4.57 21.06 -7.78
CA THR A 251 5.33 21.35 -6.55
C THR A 251 5.39 22.85 -6.30
N LEU A 252 4.89 23.28 -5.15
CA LEU A 252 4.76 24.69 -4.76
C LEU A 252 5.70 25.01 -3.59
N THR A 253 6.33 26.17 -3.62
CA THR A 253 6.91 26.79 -2.41
C THR A 253 5.87 27.72 -1.82
N ALA A 254 5.55 27.54 -0.54
CA ALA A 254 4.54 28.36 0.15
C ALA A 254 5.05 28.87 1.50
N ARG A 255 4.42 29.95 1.99
CA ARG A 255 4.66 30.50 3.33
C ARG A 255 3.43 30.27 4.20
N ALA A 256 3.64 29.63 5.34
CA ALA A 256 2.63 29.35 6.34
C ALA A 256 2.35 30.56 7.24
N THR A 257 1.08 30.81 7.50
CA THR A 257 0.56 31.76 8.48
C THR A 257 -0.43 31.01 9.39
N ILE A 258 -0.13 30.96 10.69
CA ILE A 258 -1.06 30.40 11.67
C ILE A 258 -2.14 31.45 11.91
N THR A 259 -3.38 31.12 11.56
CA THR A 259 -4.50 32.05 11.71
C THR A 259 -4.97 32.07 13.17
N GLU A 260 -5.46 33.23 13.62
CA GLU A 260 -5.91 33.46 15.00
C GLU A 260 -7.25 34.23 15.00
N GLY A 261 -7.96 34.20 16.14
CA GLY A 261 -9.21 34.95 16.36
C GLY A 261 -10.28 34.71 15.29
N ASP A 262 -10.97 35.78 14.91
CA ASP A 262 -12.11 35.77 14.00
C ASP A 262 -11.77 35.16 12.62
N GLU A 263 -10.55 35.40 12.12
CA GLU A 263 -10.13 34.82 10.84
C GLU A 263 -10.08 33.30 10.91
N ARG A 264 -9.40 32.77 11.94
CA ARG A 264 -9.34 31.33 12.19
C ARG A 264 -10.75 30.76 12.30
N ASP A 265 -11.64 31.40 13.05
CA ASP A 265 -12.97 30.86 13.35
C ASP A 265 -13.85 30.82 12.08
N ARG A 266 -13.77 31.85 11.23
CA ARG A 266 -14.40 31.85 9.90
C ARG A 266 -13.89 30.68 9.05
N LEU A 267 -12.58 30.55 8.90
CA LEU A 267 -11.97 29.52 8.06
C LEU A 267 -12.29 28.11 8.58
N PHE A 268 -12.26 27.91 9.89
CA PHE A 268 -12.61 26.64 10.51
C PHE A 268 -14.08 26.28 10.26
N ALA A 269 -14.99 27.26 10.37
CA ALA A 269 -16.41 27.04 10.08
C ALA A 269 -16.65 26.65 8.61
N GLU A 270 -15.96 27.28 7.66
CA GLU A 270 -16.04 26.92 6.24
C GLU A 270 -15.54 25.50 5.97
N VAL A 271 -14.46 25.09 6.63
CA VAL A 271 -13.94 23.72 6.51
C VAL A 271 -14.88 22.71 7.16
N VAL A 272 -15.46 23.02 8.33
CA VAL A 272 -16.47 22.18 9.00
C VAL A 272 -17.72 21.99 8.13
N ALA A 273 -18.15 23.03 7.39
CA ALA A 273 -19.28 22.92 6.48
C ALA A 273 -19.04 21.89 5.36
N ARG A 274 -17.77 21.70 4.95
CA ARG A 274 -17.37 20.69 3.95
C ARG A 274 -17.04 19.33 4.58
N GLN A 275 -16.44 19.34 5.77
CA GLN A 275 -16.01 18.16 6.50
C GLN A 275 -16.40 18.26 7.98
N PRO A 276 -17.64 17.86 8.33
CA PRO A 276 -18.17 17.97 9.69
C PRO A 276 -17.34 17.24 10.76
N GLY A 277 -16.56 16.23 10.35
CA GLY A 277 -15.69 15.47 11.27
C GLY A 277 -14.70 16.33 12.07
N TYR A 278 -14.28 17.50 11.55
CA TYR A 278 -13.42 18.40 12.33
C TYR A 278 -14.13 19.04 13.53
N ALA A 279 -15.44 19.29 13.45
CA ALA A 279 -16.20 19.77 14.59
C ALA A 279 -16.30 18.69 15.68
N GLU A 280 -16.49 17.42 15.29
CA GLU A 280 -16.47 16.31 16.24
C GLU A 280 -15.10 16.17 16.92
N TYR A 281 -14.00 16.27 16.17
CA TYR A 281 -12.67 16.29 16.77
C TYR A 281 -12.50 17.43 17.79
N GLN A 282 -12.95 18.64 17.45
CA GLN A 282 -12.81 19.81 18.32
C GLN A 282 -13.61 19.65 19.63
N LYS A 283 -14.78 19.01 19.61
CA LYS A 283 -15.60 18.75 20.81
C LYS A 283 -14.93 17.82 21.82
N HIS A 284 -14.04 16.95 21.34
CA HIS A 284 -13.40 15.91 22.17
C HIS A 284 -11.99 16.28 22.65
N ILE A 285 -11.52 17.50 22.40
CA ILE A 285 -10.22 17.97 22.85
C ILE A 285 -10.27 19.41 23.40
N ASP A 286 -9.46 19.68 24.42
CA ASP A 286 -9.40 21.01 25.05
C ASP A 286 -8.65 22.03 24.20
N ARG A 287 -7.74 21.57 23.33
CA ARG A 287 -6.97 22.46 22.47
C ARG A 287 -7.80 22.94 21.29
N VAL A 288 -7.64 24.21 20.95
CA VAL A 288 -8.15 24.80 19.73
C VAL A 288 -7.40 24.19 18.51
N ILE A 289 -8.11 23.63 17.52
CA ILE A 289 -7.54 22.99 16.32
C ILE A 289 -7.04 24.07 15.35
N PRO A 290 -5.73 24.26 15.16
CA PRO A 290 -5.23 25.36 14.34
C PRO A 290 -5.63 25.21 12.86
N VAL A 291 -5.99 26.33 12.25
CA VAL A 291 -6.09 26.49 10.79
C VAL A 291 -4.86 27.26 10.33
N VAL A 292 -4.10 26.67 9.42
CA VAL A 292 -2.87 27.28 8.89
C VAL A 292 -3.11 27.61 7.42
N ALA A 293 -2.99 28.89 7.08
CA ALA A 293 -3.09 29.39 5.72
C ALA A 293 -1.72 29.41 5.07
N PHE A 294 -1.65 29.09 3.78
CA PHE A 294 -0.42 29.01 3.01
C PHE A 294 -0.55 29.87 1.76
N ASP A 295 0.30 30.89 1.66
CA ASP A 295 0.43 31.75 0.49
C ASP A 295 1.50 31.17 -0.44
N VAL A 296 1.14 30.90 -1.71
CA VAL A 296 2.08 30.36 -2.70
C VAL A 296 3.08 31.45 -3.09
N LEU A 297 4.36 31.17 -2.89
CA LEU A 297 5.46 32.07 -3.27
C LEU A 297 5.93 31.79 -4.70
N GLN A 298 6.00 30.51 -5.08
CA GLN A 298 6.47 30.04 -6.38
C GLN A 298 5.81 28.70 -6.72
N SER A 299 5.47 28.50 -8.00
CA SER A 299 5.02 27.22 -8.54
C SER A 299 6.08 26.66 -9.49
N ARG A 300 6.28 25.33 -9.45
CA ARG A 300 7.08 24.59 -10.42
C ARG A 300 6.21 23.48 -11.00
N PRO A 301 6.17 23.34 -12.33
CA PRO A 301 5.47 22.24 -12.99
C PRO A 301 6.14 20.89 -12.68
#